data_AF-A0A2L2Z652-F1
#
_entry.id   AF-A0A2L2Z652-F1
#
_cell.length_a   1.000
_cell.length_b   1.000
_cell.length_c   1.000
_cell.angle_alpha   90.00
_cell.angle_beta   90.00
_cell.angle_gamma   90.00
#
_symmetry.space_group_name_H-M   'P 1'
#
loop_
_entity.id
_entity.type
_entity.pdbx_description
1 polymer ?
#
loop_
_entity_poly.entity_id
_entity_poly.type
_entity_poly.pdbx_seq_one_letter_code
_entity_poly.pdbx_strand_id
1 'polypeptide(L)' 'DLSPIHIDFIELLEISGGYQYCMTNIDRFTRWAEVIPSKDMTAITTCKSLVNR' A
#
# COMPACT_ATOMS: atom_id res chain seq x y z
N ASP A 1 16.72 13.52 -9.22
CA ASP A 1 16.65 12.09 -8.87
C ASP A 1 15.30 11.75 -8.27
N LEU A 2 14.43 11.09 -9.04
CA LEU A 2 13.20 10.53 -8.49
C LEU A 2 13.54 9.21 -7.81
N SER A 3 13.50 9.19 -6.48
CA SER A 3 13.57 7.95 -5.71
C SER A 3 12.32 7.10 -6.00
N PRO A 4 12.46 5.82 -6.39
CA PRO A 4 11.31 4.96 -6.59
C PRO A 4 10.65 4.62 -5.25
N ILE A 5 9.32 4.59 -5.24
CA ILE A 5 8.54 3.99 -4.18
C ILE A 5 8.33 2.51 -4.55
N HIS A 6 8.67 1.61 -3.64
CA HIS A 6 8.34 0.20 -3.78
C HIS A 6 6.96 -0.05 -3.16
N ILE A 7 6.09 -0.75 -3.89
CA ILE A 7 4.73 -1.04 -3.48
C ILE A 7 4.51 -2.54 -3.55
N ASP A 8 3.98 -3.10 -2.48
CA ASP A 8 3.63 -4.52 -2.39
C ASP A 8 2.35 -4.72 -1.59
N PHE A 9 1.76 -5.92 -1.67
CA PHE A 9 0.56 -6.31 -0.95
C PHE A 9 0.78 -7.57 -0.11
N ILE A 10 0.27 -7.53 1.11
CA ILE A 10 0.17 -8.68 1.99
C ILE A 10 -1.32 -9.01 2.13
N GLU A 11 -1.70 -10.24 1.83
CA GLU A 11 -3.04 -10.74 2.12
C GLU A 11 -3.16 -11.13 3.59
N LEU A 12 -4.26 -10.74 4.21
CA LEU A 12 -4.57 -11.09 5.59
C LEU A 12 -5.19 -12.49 5.64
N LEU A 13 -4.86 -13.25 6.68
CA LEU A 13 -5.45 -14.57 6.92
C LEU A 13 -6.96 -14.49 7.15
N GLU A 14 -7.43 -13.40 7.76
CA GLU A 14 -8.84 -13.12 8.00
C GLU A 14 -9.15 -11.66 7.70
N ILE A 15 -10.37 -11.38 7.24
CA ILE A 15 -10.82 -10.02 6.95
C ILE A 15 -10.95 -9.24 8.26
N SER A 16 -10.28 -8.09 8.36
CA SER A 16 -10.33 -7.20 9.51
C SER A 16 -11.00 -5.88 9.13
N GLY A 17 -12.12 -5.55 9.76
CA GLY A 17 -12.83 -4.29 9.49
C GLY A 17 -13.27 -4.09 8.02
N GLY A 18 -13.43 -5.18 7.27
CA GLY A 18 -13.75 -5.14 5.83
C GLY A 18 -12.55 -4.94 4.90
N TYR A 19 -11.32 -5.05 5.42
CA TYR A 19 -10.07 -5.03 4.65
C TYR A 19 -9.44 -6.42 4.63
N GLN A 20 -8.97 -6.86 3.46
CA GLN A 20 -8.36 -8.17 3.23
C GLN A 20 -6.86 -8.07 2.94
N TYR A 21 -6.36 -6.87 2.64
CA TYR A 21 -4.97 -6.66 2.26
C TYR A 21 -4.34 -5.51 3.03
N CYS A 22 -3.01 -5.58 3.18
CA CYS A 22 -2.16 -4.49 3.60
C CYS A 22 -1.29 -4.07 2.42
N MET A 23 -1.50 -2.86 1.90
CA MET A 23 -0.60 -2.26 0.93
C MET A 23 0.59 -1.65 1.65
N THR A 24 1.80 -2.07 1.29
CA THR A 24 3.04 -1.56 1.87
C THR A 24 3.74 -0.65 0.87
N ASN A 25 4.08 0.56 1.32
CA ASN A 25 4.76 1.58 0.52
C ASN A 25 6.10 1.92 1.16
N ILE A 26 7.20 1.70 0.44
CA ILE A 26 8.56 1.96 0.92
C ILE A 26 9.22 3.02 0.04
N ASP A 27 9.45 4.21 0.60
CA ASP A 27 10.33 5.20 -0.05
C ASP A 27 11.77 4.76 0.10
N ARG A 28 12.44 4.49 -1.02
CA ARG A 28 13.83 3.99 -1.03
C ARG A 28 14.87 5.03 -0.60
N PHE A 29 14.53 6.32 -0.64
CA PHE A 29 15.44 7.39 -0.24
C PHE A 29 15.47 7.54 1.27
N THR A 30 14.31 7.78 1.89
CA THR A 30 14.20 7.91 3.35
C THR A 30 14.20 6.58 4.08
N ARG A 31 13.94 5.47 3.38
CA ARG A 31 13.61 4.15 3.94
C ARG A 31 12.35 4.16 4.81
N TRP A 32 11.49 5.16 4.64
CA TRP A 32 10.21 5.22 5.32
C TRP A 32 9.27 4.14 4.78
N ALA A 33 8.67 3.37 5.69
CA ALA A 33 7.70 2.34 5.38
C ALA A 33 6.33 2.76 5.92
N GLU A 34 5.31 2.71 5.06
CA GLU A 34 3.93 2.99 5.43
C GLU A 34 3.03 1.83 5.00
N VAL A 35 2.05 1.50 5.83
CA VAL A 35 1.08 0.44 5.57
C VAL A 35 -0.31 1.04 5.51
N ILE A 36 -1.00 0.79 4.40
CA ILE A 36 -2.36 1.27 4.16
C ILE A 36 -3.28 0.04 4.03
N PRO A 37 -4.36 -0.06 4.84
CA PRO A 37 -5.32 -1.15 4.71
C PRO A 37 -6.07 -1.03 3.38
N SER A 38 -6.22 -2.14 2.67
CA SER A 38 -6.88 -2.19 1.36
C SER A 38 -7.91 -3.32 1.28
N LYS A 39 -8.99 -3.06 0.55
CA LYS A 39 -10.05 -4.05 0.30
C LYS A 39 -9.75 -4.94 -0.89
N ASP A 40 -8.93 -4.46 -1.82
CA ASP A 40 -8.53 -5.15 -3.04
C ASP A 40 -7.10 -4.77 -3.45
N MET A 41 -6.58 -5.43 -4.49
CA MET A 41 -5.24 -5.19 -5.06
C MET A 41 -5.29 -4.51 -6.43
N THR A 42 -6.34 -3.71 -6.70
CA THR A 42 -6.49 -3.10 -8.02
C THR A 42 -5.59 -1.87 -8.18
N ALA A 43 -5.12 -1.65 -9.41
CA ALA A 43 -4.33 -0.45 -9.72
C ALA A 43 -5.06 0.86 -9.37
N ILE A 44 -6.39 0.90 -9.53
CA ILE A 44 -7.20 2.08 -9.21
C ILE A 44 -7.15 2.37 -7.70
N THR A 45 -7.34 1.36 -6.86
CA THR A 45 -7.25 1.50 -5.40
C THR A 45 -5.85 1.92 -4.97
N THR A 46 -4.82 1.28 -5.50
CA THR A 46 -3.41 1.65 -5.27
C THR A 46 -3.15 3.12 -5.61
N CYS A 47 -3.54 3.56 -6.82
CA CYS A 47 -3.36 4.94 -7.25
C CYS A 47 -4.09 5.92 -6.32
N LYS A 48 -5.35 5.63 -5.95
CA LYS A 48 -6.12 6.48 -5.03
C LYS A 48 -5.43 6.62 -3.67
N SER A 49 -4.89 5.54 -3.13
CA SER A 49 -4.19 5.55 -1.85
C SER A 49 -2.85 6.30 -1.91
N LEU A 50 -2.17 6.33 -3.06
CA LEU A 50 -0.92 7.08 -3.24
C LEU A 50 -1.14 8.58 -3.41
N VAL A 51 -2.19 8.99 -4.15
CA VAL A 51 -2.42 10.40 -4.50
C VAL A 51 -3.24 11.16 -3.47
N ASN A 52 -4.12 10.49 -2.72
CA ASN A 52 -5.00 11.11 -1.73
C ASN A 52 -4.44 11.01 -0.30
N ARG A 53 -3.11 11.00 -0.14
CA ARG A 53 -2.51 11.20 1.19
C ARG A 53 -2.78 12.61 1.72
#